data_AF-A0A920S062-F1
#
_entry.id   AF-A0A920S062-F1
#
_cell.length_a   1.000
_cell.length_b   1.000
_cell.length_c   1.000
_cell.angle_alpha   90.00
_cell.angle_beta   90.00
_cell.angle_gamma   90.00
#
_symmetry.space_group_name_H-M   'P 1'
#
loop_
_entity.id
_entity.type
_entity.pdbx_description
1 polymer ?
#
loop_
_entity_poly.entity_id
_entity_poly.type
_entity_poly.pdbx_seq_one_letter_code
_entity_poly.pdbx_strand_id
1 'polypeptide(L)'
;MEEWKKFRSTYHCGLYVHTKLNHLVGDKMHARSTGHTALLPTTLGGKAQFGGQRFGEMEVWALEAYGASHTLRELLTVKSEMFKVEQECISRLLMDS
;
A
#
# COMPACT_ATOMS: atom_id res chain seq x y z
N MET A 1 36.64 -24.09 -12.16
CA MET A 1 37.01 -22.67 -12.36
C MET A 1 36.51 -22.29 -13.74
N GLU A 2 35.44 -21.52 -13.82
CA GLU A 2 34.93 -21.02 -15.10
C GLU A 2 35.73 -19.79 -15.53
N GLU A 3 36.30 -19.85 -16.74
CA GLU A 3 37.03 -18.74 -17.35
C GLU A 3 36.11 -17.76 -18.05
N TRP A 4 36.43 -16.46 -17.94
CA TRP A 4 35.72 -15.36 -18.58
C TRP A 4 35.87 -15.41 -20.10
N LYS A 5 34.79 -15.76 -20.81
CA LYS A 5 34.73 -15.72 -22.29
C LYS A 5 34.47 -14.31 -22.79
N LYS A 6 35.22 -13.89 -23.82
CA LYS A 6 35.08 -12.58 -24.47
C LYS A 6 33.76 -12.50 -25.24
N PHE A 7 33.04 -11.38 -25.11
CA PHE A 7 31.83 -11.14 -25.90
C PHE A 7 32.14 -11.04 -27.40
N ARG A 8 31.22 -11.57 -28.22
CA ARG A 8 31.38 -11.69 -29.69
C ARG A 8 31.15 -10.38 -30.45
N SER A 9 30.35 -9.45 -29.91
CA SER A 9 29.97 -8.21 -30.56
C SER A 9 30.69 -7.00 -29.97
N THR A 10 30.90 -5.97 -30.79
CA THR A 10 31.40 -4.66 -30.35
C THR A 10 30.28 -3.87 -29.67
N TYR A 11 30.57 -3.27 -28.52
CA TYR A 11 29.65 -2.39 -27.79
C TYR A 11 30.19 -0.96 -27.79
N HIS A 12 29.29 0.03 -27.80
CA HIS A 12 29.67 1.43 -27.69
C HIS A 12 29.77 1.82 -26.21
N CYS A 13 30.96 2.23 -25.78
CA CYS A 13 31.19 2.73 -24.43
C CYS A 13 31.47 4.22 -24.52
N GLY A 14 30.82 5.01 -23.65
CA GLY A 14 30.99 6.46 -23.58
C GLY A 14 30.86 6.95 -22.13
N LEU A 15 31.34 8.18 -21.88
CA LEU A 15 31.20 8.83 -20.60
C LEU A 15 29.88 9.60 -20.56
N TYR A 16 29.04 9.29 -19.59
CA TYR A 16 27.77 9.97 -19.36
C TYR A 16 27.73 10.51 -17.93
N VAL A 17 27.23 11.73 -17.79
CA VAL A 17 26.96 12.33 -16.47
C VAL A 17 25.53 11.98 -16.09
N HIS A 18 25.37 11.26 -14.99
CA HIS A 18 24.06 10.89 -14.44
C HIS A 18 23.70 11.77 -13.26
N THR A 19 22.45 12.23 -13.21
CA THR A 19 21.90 12.97 -12.06
C THR A 19 21.00 12.07 -11.24
N LYS A 20 21.18 12.05 -9.92
CA LYS A 20 20.30 11.35 -8.99
C LYS A 20 19.12 12.24 -8.61
N LEU A 21 17.90 11.71 -8.74
CA LEU A 21 16.68 12.39 -8.30
C LEU A 21 16.45 12.20 -6.78
N ASN A 22 15.78 13.15 -6.15
CA ASN A 22 15.47 13.13 -4.71
C ASN A 22 14.36 12.15 -4.30
N HIS A 23 13.72 11.45 -5.25
CA HIS A 23 12.58 10.57 -4.99
C HIS A 23 13.03 9.19 -4.47
N LEU A 24 13.50 9.15 -3.22
CA LEU A 24 13.94 7.92 -2.57
C LEU A 24 12.75 7.01 -2.21
N VAL A 25 12.98 5.70 -2.24
CA VAL A 25 11.98 4.69 -1.86
C VAL A 25 11.62 4.77 -0.37
N GLY A 26 12.58 5.12 0.49
CA GLY A 26 12.37 5.25 1.95
C GLY A 26 11.31 6.29 2.30
N ASP A 27 11.18 7.35 1.51
CA ASP A 27 10.18 8.39 1.72
C ASP A 27 8.77 7.93 1.27
N LYS A 28 8.70 6.98 0.34
CA LYS A 28 7.44 6.50 -0.25
C LYS A 28 6.82 5.33 0.52
N MET A 29 7.62 4.49 1.17
CA MET A 29 7.08 3.35 1.93
C MET A 29 6.36 3.83 3.21
N HIS A 30 5.12 3.38 3.39
CA HIS A 30 4.29 3.59 4.57
C HIS A 30 3.20 2.51 4.62
N ALA A 31 2.99 1.90 5.78
CA ALA A 31 1.94 0.91 6.00
C ALA A 31 1.30 1.13 7.37
N ARG A 32 0.02 0.78 7.49
CA ARG A 32 -0.77 0.98 8.70
C ARG A 32 -1.71 -0.19 8.90
N SER A 33 -1.79 -0.68 10.14
CA SER A 33 -2.79 -1.65 10.60
C SER A 33 -3.93 -0.95 11.36
N THR A 34 -3.59 -0.10 12.34
CA THR A 34 -4.52 0.72 13.13
C THR A 34 -3.93 2.12 13.36
N GLY A 35 -4.76 3.11 13.72
CA GLY A 35 -4.27 4.42 14.15
C GLY A 35 -5.38 5.43 14.44
N HIS A 36 -5.00 6.66 14.77
CA HIS A 36 -5.96 7.71 15.15
C HIS A 36 -6.91 8.06 14.01
N THR A 37 -8.19 8.15 14.34
CA THR A 37 -9.28 8.57 13.46
C THR A 37 -9.60 10.03 13.75
N ALA A 38 -10.11 10.76 12.76
CA ALA A 38 -10.59 12.11 12.97
C ALA A 38 -11.87 12.13 13.84
N LEU A 39 -12.42 13.32 14.08
CA LEU A 39 -13.73 13.48 14.71
C LEU A 39 -14.88 12.84 13.91
N LEU A 40 -14.71 12.74 12.59
CA LEU A 40 -15.55 11.93 11.70
C LEU A 40 -14.86 10.56 11.51
N PRO A 41 -15.60 9.43 11.41
CA PRO A 41 -15.01 8.08 11.39
C PRO A 41 -14.04 7.75 10.24
N THR A 42 -13.60 8.71 9.43
CA THR A 42 -12.60 8.51 8.38
C THR A 42 -11.17 8.56 8.91
N THR A 43 -10.30 7.66 8.43
CA THR A 43 -8.86 7.69 8.73
C THR A 43 -8.21 8.98 8.22
N LEU A 44 -7.23 9.52 8.97
CA LEU A 44 -6.47 10.70 8.54
C LEU A 44 -5.72 10.43 7.23
N GLY A 45 -5.39 11.50 6.50
CA GLY A 45 -4.65 11.43 5.25
C GLY A 45 -3.15 11.66 5.45
N GLY A 46 -2.32 10.94 4.70
CA GLY A 46 -0.88 11.22 4.56
C GLY A 46 0.04 10.56 5.59
N LYS A 47 1.28 10.31 5.19
CA LYS A 47 2.31 9.60 5.97
C LYS A 47 2.61 10.26 7.32
N ALA A 48 2.58 11.60 7.38
CA ALA A 48 2.91 12.36 8.59
C ALA A 48 1.92 12.16 9.76
N GLN A 49 0.66 11.82 9.47
CA GLN A 49 -0.38 11.64 10.49
C GLN A 49 -0.71 10.16 10.73
N PHE A 50 0.18 9.24 10.31
CA PHE A 50 -0.14 7.82 10.21
C PHE A 50 -1.47 7.60 9.48
N GLY A 51 -1.65 8.31 8.37
CA GLY A 51 -2.87 8.27 7.60
C GLY A 51 -3.06 6.96 6.85
N GLY A 52 -4.32 6.64 6.56
CA GLY A 52 -4.71 5.54 5.70
C GLY A 52 -4.59 5.90 4.21
N GLN A 53 -4.60 4.88 3.35
CA GLN A 53 -4.73 5.08 1.92
C GLN A 53 -6.21 5.34 1.59
N ARG A 54 -6.48 6.33 0.73
CA ARG A 54 -7.85 6.56 0.23
C ARG A 54 -8.22 5.44 -0.73
N PHE A 55 -9.33 4.77 -0.44
CA PHE A 55 -9.98 3.88 -1.40
C PHE A 55 -10.94 4.70 -2.28
N GLY A 56 -10.72 4.69 -3.60
CA GLY A 56 -11.40 5.57 -4.55
C GLY A 56 -12.61 4.92 -5.24
N GLU A 57 -13.48 5.74 -5.83
CA GLU A 57 -14.66 5.29 -6.59
C GLU A 57 -14.31 4.31 -7.72
N MET A 58 -13.19 4.53 -8.42
CA MET A 58 -12.74 3.60 -9.47
C MET A 58 -12.31 2.24 -8.92
N GLU A 59 -11.80 2.18 -7.69
CA GLU A 59 -11.41 0.92 -7.06
C GLU A 59 -12.65 0.17 -6.54
N VAL A 60 -13.67 0.91 -6.10
CA VAL A 60 -15.01 0.37 -5.82
C VAL A 60 -15.59 -0.26 -7.09
N TRP A 61 -15.61 0.45 -8.21
CA TRP A 61 -16.13 -0.08 -9.47
C TRP A 61 -15.38 -1.34 -9.93
N ALA A 62 -14.06 -1.38 -9.76
CA ALA A 62 -13.27 -2.57 -10.09
C ALA A 62 -13.68 -3.79 -9.24
N LEU A 63 -13.89 -3.60 -7.94
CA LEU A 63 -14.34 -4.69 -7.05
C LEU A 63 -15.79 -5.12 -7.29
N GLU A 64 -16.67 -4.18 -7.61
CA GLU A 64 -18.05 -4.46 -7.99
C GLU A 64 -18.11 -5.28 -9.29
N ALA A 65 -17.32 -4.91 -10.30
CA ALA A 65 -17.23 -5.64 -11.56
C ALA A 65 -16.66 -7.06 -11.39
N TYR A 66 -15.77 -7.25 -10.41
CA TYR A 66 -15.24 -8.57 -10.07
C TYR A 66 -16.25 -9.44 -9.30
N GLY A 67 -17.34 -8.87 -8.77
CA GLY A 67 -18.33 -9.58 -7.97
C GLY A 67 -17.90 -9.85 -6.52
N ALA A 68 -16.88 -9.15 -6.02
CA ALA A 68 -16.37 -9.30 -4.65
C ALA A 68 -17.20 -8.50 -3.62
N SER A 69 -18.50 -8.76 -3.55
CA SER A 69 -19.44 -8.02 -2.68
C SER A 69 -19.10 -8.13 -1.19
N HIS A 70 -18.62 -9.29 -0.74
CA HIS A 70 -18.22 -9.48 0.66
C HIS A 70 -16.98 -8.64 1.02
N THR A 71 -15.95 -8.68 0.16
CA THR A 71 -14.71 -7.91 0.32
C THR A 71 -14.97 -6.41 0.27
N LEU A 72 -15.83 -5.96 -0.65
CA LEU A 72 -16.20 -4.56 -0.75
C LEU A 72 -16.92 -4.08 0.52
N ARG A 73 -17.84 -4.88 1.05
CA ARG A 73 -18.54 -4.57 2.30
C ARG A 73 -17.57 -4.47 3.48
N GLU A 74 -16.64 -5.42 3.61
CA GLU A 74 -15.62 -5.38 4.66
C GLU A 74 -14.74 -4.13 4.59
N LEU A 75 -14.34 -3.74 3.37
CA LEU A 75 -13.52 -2.54 3.15
C LEU A 75 -14.25 -1.25 3.49
N LEU A 76 -15.55 -1.14 3.14
CA LEU A 76 -16.34 0.08 3.31
C LEU A 76 -17.03 0.22 4.68
N THR A 77 -17.08 -0.83 5.50
CA THR A 77 -17.78 -0.77 6.80
C THR A 77 -16.86 -1.11 7.96
N VAL A 78 -16.34 -2.34 7.98
CA VAL A 78 -15.53 -2.89 9.08
C VAL A 78 -14.19 -2.18 9.20
N LYS A 79 -13.55 -1.86 8.08
CA LYS A 79 -12.21 -1.24 8.06
C LYS A 79 -12.21 0.28 8.04
N SER A 80 -13.34 0.93 7.74
CA SER A 80 -13.38 2.38 7.49
C SER A 80 -14.29 3.18 8.39
N GLU A 81 -15.43 2.67 8.88
CA GLU A 81 -16.48 3.55 9.44
C GLU A 81 -16.95 3.22 10.86
N MET A 82 -16.48 2.14 11.50
CA MET A 82 -17.07 1.68 12.77
C MET A 82 -16.05 1.22 13.81
N PHE A 83 -15.78 2.08 14.81
CA PHE A 83 -14.89 1.79 15.93
C PHE A 83 -15.25 0.50 16.69
N LYS A 84 -16.55 0.24 16.95
CA LYS A 84 -16.96 -0.94 17.73
C LYS A 84 -16.67 -2.25 17.00
N VAL A 85 -16.92 -2.29 15.70
CA VAL A 85 -16.75 -3.50 14.89
C VAL A 85 -15.27 -3.77 14.65
N GLU A 86 -14.46 -2.72 14.47
CA GLU A 86 -13.00 -2.85 14.34
C GLU A 86 -12.38 -3.51 15.59
N GLN A 87 -12.76 -3.06 16.80
CA GLN A 87 -12.24 -3.61 18.05
C GLN A 87 -12.66 -5.08 18.27
N GLU A 88 -13.89 -5.43 17.90
CA GLU A 88 -14.37 -6.81 17.99
C GLU A 88 -13.68 -7.73 16.97
N CYS A 89 -13.42 -7.25 15.75
CA CYS A 89 -12.65 -7.99 14.77
C CYS A 89 -11.20 -8.20 15.21
N ILE A 90 -10.56 -7.18 15.78
CA ILE A 90 -9.20 -7.28 16.33
C ILE A 90 -9.17 -8.30 17.47
N SER A 91 -10.14 -8.27 18.39
CA SER A 91 -10.17 -9.21 19.51
C SER A 91 -10.36 -10.65 19.04
N ARG A 92 -11.24 -10.90 18.05
CA ARG A 92 -11.42 -12.23 17.45
C ARG A 92 -10.14 -12.74 16.80
N LEU A 93 -9.46 -11.90 16.01
CA LEU A 93 -8.18 -12.25 15.37
C LEU A 93 -7.09 -12.63 16.38
N LEU A 94 -7.08 -12.00 17.56
CA LEU A 94 -6.11 -12.30 18.63
C LEU A 94 -6.49 -13.53 19.47
N MET A 95 -7.76 -13.95 19.45
CA MET A 95 -8.24 -15.13 20.17
C MET A 95 -8.09 -16.42 19.34
N ASP A 96 -8.02 -16.31 18.01
CA ASP A 96 -7.91 -17.43 17.08
C ASP A 96 -6.44 -17.86 16.78
N SER A 97 -5.44 -17.26 17.45
CA SER A 97 -4.00 -17.56 17.30
C SER A 97 -3.42 -18.29 18.51
#